data_AF-A0A3D1JCZ0-F1
#
_entry.id   AF-A0A3D1JCZ0-F1
#
_cell.length_a   1.000
_cell.length_b   1.000
_cell.length_c   1.000
_cell.angle_alpha   90.00
_cell.angle_beta   90.00
_cell.angle_gamma   90.00
#
_symmetry.space_group_name_H-M   'P 1'
#
loop_
_entity.id
_entity.type
_entity.pdbx_description
1 polymer ?
#
loop_
_entity_poly.entity_id
_entity_poly.type
_entity_poly.pdbx_seq_one_letter_code
_entity_poly.pdbx_strand_id
1 'polypeptide(L)'
;MDTYELLKTALNVSSQRAELISSNIANVNTDGYKAKRIVFESELKQALETNGSTAASQVKPQITENASTSIKDNGNNVDLEVEMLD
;
A
#
# COMPACT_ATOMS: atom_id res chain seq x y z
N MET A 1 1.72 22.27 6.08
CA MET A 1 0.75 21.55 5.23
C MET A 1 -0.52 21.50 6.04
N ASP A 2 -1.59 22.12 5.56
CA ASP A 2 -2.86 22.13 6.28
C ASP A 2 -3.44 20.72 6.38
N THR A 3 -4.18 20.44 7.45
CA THR A 3 -4.89 19.15 7.67
C THR A 3 -5.70 18.71 6.46
N TYR A 4 -6.18 19.68 5.67
CA TYR A 4 -6.86 19.48 4.40
C TYR A 4 -5.99 18.74 3.35
N GLU A 5 -4.73 19.12 3.19
CA GLU A 5 -3.81 18.47 2.25
C GLU A 5 -3.47 17.05 2.71
N LEU A 6 -3.31 16.82 4.01
CA LEU A 6 -3.10 15.48 4.55
C LEU A 6 -4.32 14.58 4.27
N LEU A 7 -5.53 15.10 4.48
CA LEU A 7 -6.77 14.36 4.19
C LEU A 7 -6.92 14.06 2.70
N LYS A 8 -6.56 15.02 1.83
CA LYS A 8 -6.55 14.84 0.38
C LYS A 8 -5.55 13.78 -0.06
N THR A 9 -4.34 13.77 0.52
CA THR A 9 -3.34 12.73 0.27
C THR A 9 -3.84 11.38 0.75
N ALA A 10 -4.41 11.28 1.95
CA ALA A 10 -4.96 10.03 2.48
C ALA A 10 -6.07 9.47 1.58
N LEU A 11 -6.97 10.33 1.09
CA LEU A 11 -8.01 9.93 0.14
C LEU A 11 -7.43 9.42 -1.19
N ASN A 12 -6.42 10.13 -1.72
CA ASN A 12 -5.73 9.71 -2.94
C ASN A 12 -5.04 8.35 -2.76
N VAL A 13 -4.37 8.15 -1.62
CA VAL A 13 -3.75 6.86 -1.24
C VAL A 13 -4.78 5.74 -1.17
N SER A 14 -5.95 5.99 -0.58
CA SER A 14 -7.03 5.01 -0.52
C SER A 14 -7.51 4.61 -1.92
N SER A 15 -7.67 5.58 -2.84
CA SER A 15 -8.03 5.31 -4.23
C SER A 15 -6.96 4.48 -4.93
N GLN A 16 -5.68 4.87 -4.81
CA GLN A 16 -4.59 4.12 -5.41
C GLN A 16 -4.49 2.70 -4.82
N ARG A 17 -4.74 2.51 -3.52
CA ARG A 17 -4.76 1.17 -2.92
C ARG A 17 -5.79 0.28 -3.59
N ALA A 18 -7.02 0.78 -3.78
CA ALA A 18 -8.07 0.02 -4.44
C ALA A 18 -7.68 -0.35 -5.88
N GLU A 19 -6.99 0.54 -6.60
CA GLU A 19 -6.45 0.25 -7.94
C GLU A 19 -5.36 -0.84 -7.90
N LEU A 20 -4.44 -0.77 -6.92
CA LEU A 20 -3.41 -1.80 -6.74
C LEU A 20 -4.00 -3.16 -6.39
N ILE A 21 -4.96 -3.22 -5.47
CA ILE A 21 -5.68 -4.46 -5.11
C ILE A 21 -6.35 -5.05 -6.35
N SER A 22 -7.08 -4.24 -7.11
CA SER A 22 -7.70 -4.67 -8.37
C SER A 22 -6.66 -5.21 -9.36
N SER A 23 -5.50 -4.55 -9.47
CA SER A 23 -4.40 -5.00 -10.32
C SER A 23 -3.79 -6.32 -9.85
N ASN A 24 -3.58 -6.49 -8.54
CA ASN A 24 -3.07 -7.72 -7.96
C ASN A 24 -4.05 -8.88 -8.22
N ILE A 25 -5.33 -8.69 -7.91
CA ILE A 25 -6.40 -9.68 -8.16
C ILE A 25 -6.45 -10.07 -9.64
N ALA A 26 -6.39 -9.11 -10.56
CA ALA A 26 -6.38 -9.38 -11.99
C ALA A 26 -5.16 -10.23 -12.42
N ASN A 27 -4.04 -10.14 -11.70
CA ASN A 27 -2.79 -10.85 -11.98
C ASN A 27 -2.54 -12.06 -11.05
N VAL A 28 -3.55 -12.52 -10.31
CA VAL A 28 -3.41 -13.67 -9.38
C VAL A 28 -3.00 -14.98 -10.06
N ASN A 29 -3.25 -15.10 -11.36
CA ASN A 29 -2.89 -16.25 -12.20
C ASN A 29 -1.78 -15.93 -13.21
N THR A 30 -1.13 -14.77 -13.08
CA THR A 30 0.00 -14.38 -13.94
C THR A 30 1.30 -14.91 -13.35
N ASP A 31 2.03 -15.71 -14.12
CA ASP A 31 3.31 -16.29 -13.67
C ASP A 31 4.35 -15.19 -13.40
N GLY A 32 5.10 -15.35 -12.31
CA GLY A 32 6.14 -14.40 -11.90
C GLY A 32 5.66 -13.02 -11.43
N TYR A 33 4.35 -12.77 -11.32
CA TYR A 33 3.83 -11.47 -10.88
C TYR A 33 4.13 -11.19 -9.40
N LYS A 34 4.49 -9.95 -9.10
CA LYS A 34 4.75 -9.47 -7.74
C LYS A 34 3.64 -8.51 -7.30
N ALA A 35 2.89 -8.92 -6.28
CA ALA A 35 1.86 -8.12 -5.63
C ALA A 35 2.46 -6.80 -5.14
N LYS A 36 1.81 -5.69 -5.48
CA LYS A 36 2.25 -4.35 -5.09
C LYS A 36 1.32 -3.81 -4.01
N ARG A 37 1.86 -3.09 -3.04
CA ARG A 37 1.09 -2.47 -1.96
C ARG A 37 1.57 -1.06 -1.68
N ILE A 38 0.67 -0.20 -1.21
CA ILE A 38 1.04 1.14 -0.74
C ILE A 38 1.30 1.09 0.75
N VAL A 39 2.50 1.54 1.14
CA VAL A 39 2.92 1.72 2.52
C VAL A 39 2.82 3.22 2.82
N PHE A 40 1.78 3.60 3.54
CA PHE A 40 1.53 4.98 3.93
C PHE A 40 1.08 5.10 5.39
N GLU A 41 0.16 4.25 5.88
CA GLU A 41 -0.26 4.38 7.29
C GLU A 41 0.85 4.07 8.28
N SER A 42 1.71 3.10 8.00
CA SER A 42 2.83 2.77 8.90
C SER A 42 3.80 3.95 9.02
N GLU A 43 4.17 4.56 7.89
CA GLU A 43 5.05 5.72 7.84
C GLU A 43 4.38 6.96 8.47
N LEU A 44 3.09 7.15 8.22
CA LEU A 44 2.32 8.25 8.80
C LEU A 44 2.21 8.10 10.32
N LYS A 45 1.90 6.90 10.80
CA LYS A 45 1.84 6.59 12.23
C LYS A 45 3.19 6.81 12.89
N GLN A 46 4.27 6.30 12.28
CA GLN A 46 5.62 6.48 12.80
C GLN A 46 6.03 7.97 12.84
N ALA A 47 5.70 8.75 11.80
CA ALA A 47 5.97 10.17 11.76
C ALA A 47 5.19 10.94 12.83
N LEU A 48 3.93 10.56 13.06
CA LEU A 48 3.08 11.15 14.10
C LEU A 48 3.60 10.84 15.50
N GLU A 49 4.02 9.59 15.75
CA GLU A 49 4.56 9.13 17.05
C GLU A 49 5.94 9.74 17.35
N THR A 50 6.79 9.93 16.34
CA THR A 50 8.19 10.35 16.53
C THR A 50 8.36 11.87 16.54
N ASN A 51 7.64 12.59 15.68
CA ASN A 51 7.94 13.99 15.36
C ASN A 51 6.71 14.92 15.36
N GLY A 52 5.52 14.40 15.68
CA GLY A 52 4.26 15.17 15.71
C GLY A 52 3.69 15.53 14.33
N SER A 53 2.59 16.29 14.32
CA SER A 53 1.79 16.60 13.10
C SER A 53 2.57 17.28 11.96
N THR A 54 3.65 17.99 12.26
CA THR A 54 4.47 18.69 11.26
C THR A 54 5.29 17.71 10.39
N ALA A 55 5.74 16.59 10.96
CA ALA A 55 6.45 15.55 10.22
C ALA A 55 5.50 14.59 9.50
N ALA A 56 4.33 14.32 10.09
CA ALA A 56 3.26 13.54 9.44
C ALA A 56 2.84 14.15 8.08
N SER A 57 2.92 15.48 7.98
CA SER A 57 2.67 16.22 6.74
C SER A 57 3.71 15.97 5.63
N GLN A 58 4.90 15.46 5.93
CA GLN A 58 5.96 15.22 4.93
C GLN A 58 6.01 13.77 4.43
N VAL A 59 5.18 12.89 5.00
CA VAL A 59 5.12 11.48 4.62
C VAL A 59 4.57 11.36 3.20
N LYS A 60 5.32 10.70 2.33
CA LYS A 60 4.90 10.40 0.96
C LYS A 60 4.52 8.92 0.87
N PRO A 61 3.40 8.58 0.21
CA PRO A 61 3.07 7.18 -0.02
C PRO A 61 4.13 6.52 -0.89
N GLN A 62 4.55 5.32 -0.49
CA GLN A 62 5.48 4.51 -1.28
C GLN A 62 4.82 3.21 -1.71
N ILE A 63 4.94 2.89 -2.99
CA ILE A 63 4.55 1.59 -3.52
C ILE A 63 5.72 0.64 -3.29
N THR A 64 5.46 -0.46 -2.62
CA THR A 64 6.44 -1.53 -2.35
C THR A 64 5.88 -2.84 -2.87
N GLU A 65 6.78 -3.77 -3.20
CA GLU A 65 6.38 -5.14 -3.52
C GLU A 65 6.15 -5.90 -2.22
N ASN A 66 5.09 -6.71 -2.19
CA ASN A 66 4.76 -7.53 -1.04
C ASN A 66 5.79 -8.65 -0.90
N ALA A 67 6.75 -8.49 0.02
CA ALA A 67 7.75 -9.52 0.29
C ALA A 67 7.24 -10.64 1.22
N SER A 68 6.03 -10.51 1.78
CA SER A 68 5.56 -11.33 2.90
C SER A 68 4.66 -12.50 2.48
N THR A 69 4.16 -12.50 1.25
CA THR A 69 3.28 -13.56 0.75
C THR A 69 4.09 -14.74 0.21
N SER A 70 3.65 -15.96 0.59
CA SER A 70 4.23 -17.20 0.11
C SER A 70 4.30 -17.20 -1.42
N ILE A 71 5.51 -17.31 -1.95
CA ILE A 71 5.75 -17.43 -3.38
C ILE A 71 5.17 -18.78 -3.81
N LYS A 72 4.13 -18.76 -4.66
CA LYS A 72 3.60 -19.95 -5.32
C LYS A 72 4.68 -20.56 -6.22
N ASP A 73 4.54 -21.82 -6.58
CA ASP A 73 5.50 -22.55 -7.41
C ASP A 73 5.82 -21.86 -8.76
N ASN A 74 4.93 -21.00 -9.24
CA ASN A 74 5.09 -20.20 -10.46
C ASN A 74 5.76 -18.81 -10.25
N GLY A 75 6.29 -18.54 -9.06
CA GLY A 75 6.93 -17.26 -8.73
C GLY A 75 5.96 -16.11 -8.43
N ASN A 76 4.64 -16.35 -8.50
CA ASN A 76 3.62 -15.38 -8.14
C ASN A 76 3.42 -15.34 -6.62
N ASN A 77 3.26 -14.17 -6.04
CA ASN A 77 3.01 -13.97 -4.61
C ASN A 77 1.69 -13.23 -4.33
N VAL A 78 0.78 -13.12 -5.31
CA VAL A 78 -0.56 -12.59 -5.09
C VAL A 78 -1.39 -13.64 -4.35
N ASP A 79 -1.92 -13.24 -3.20
CA ASP A 79 -2.85 -14.02 -2.40
C ASP A 79 -4.23 -13.36 -2.44
N LEU A 80 -5.20 -14.00 -3.10
CA LEU A 80 -6.53 -13.45 -3.28
C LEU A 80 -7.23 -13.21 -1.94
N GLU A 81 -7.03 -14.07 -0.95
CA GLU A 81 -7.67 -13.92 0.36
C GLU A 81 -7.13 -12.69 1.09
N VAL A 82 -5.83 -12.43 0.97
CA VAL A 82 -5.19 -11.22 1.52
C VAL A 82 -5.68 -9.98 0.80
N GLU A 83 -5.72 -9.97 -0.54
CA GLU A 83 -6.14 -8.81 -1.33
C GLU A 83 -7.63 -8.46 -1.12
N MET A 84 -8.49 -9.42 -0.75
CA MET A 84 -9.90 -9.16 -0.43
C MET A 84 -10.12 -8.59 0.99
N LEU A 85 -9.11 -8.68 1.86
CA LEU A 85 -9.17 -8.22 3.25
C LEU A 85 -8.44 -6.89 3.50
N ASP A 86 -7.59 -6.45 2.56
CA ASP A 86 -6.80 -5.21 2.61
C ASP A 86 -7.58 -3.98 2.11
#